data_AF-A0A660U6S6-F1
#
_entry.id   AF-A0A660U6S6-F1
#
_cell.length_a   1.000
_cell.length_b   1.000
_cell.length_c   1.000
_cell.angle_alpha   90.00
_cell.angle_beta   90.00
_cell.angle_gamma   90.00
#
_symmetry.space_group_name_H-M   'P 1'
#
loop_
_entity.id
_entity.type
_entity.pdbx_description
1 polymer ?
#
loop_
_entity_poly.entity_id
_entity_poly.type
_entity_poly.pdbx_seq_one_letter_code
_entity_poly.pdbx_strand_id
1 'polypeptide(L)' 'RIYTLLGKLVYADRMRAAEGEFRWGCVDKTGRRVAPGVYIYVIEAELGGRSILRKGKLAVSP' A
#
# COMPACT_ATOMS: atom_id res chain seq x y z
N ARG A 1 3.12 -0.72 0.63
CA ARG A 1 2.80 0.12 1.81
C ARG A 1 1.70 1.10 1.43
N ILE A 2 0.85 1.49 2.37
CA ILE A 2 -0.29 2.39 2.18
C ILE A 2 -0.30 3.44 3.28
N TYR A 3 -0.53 4.69 2.91
CA TYR A 3 -0.48 5.85 3.77
C TYR A 3 -1.74 6.70 3.65
N THR A 4 -2.05 7.47 4.69
CA THR A 4 -3.00 8.58 4.59
C THR A 4 -2.38 9.73 3.77
N LEU A 5 -3.18 10.74 3.39
CA LEU A 5 -2.68 11.97 2.74
C LEU A 5 -1.67 12.74 3.62
N LEU A 6 -1.73 12.59 4.94
CA LEU A 6 -0.78 13.19 5.89
C LEU A 6 0.49 12.35 6.06
N GLY A 7 0.68 11.29 5.27
CA GLY A 7 1.86 10.43 5.34
C GLY A 7 1.86 9.42 6.49
N LYS A 8 0.76 9.26 7.22
CA LYS A 8 0.66 8.24 8.28
C LYS A 8 0.56 6.85 7.65
N LEU A 9 1.42 5.92 8.06
CA LEU A 9 1.36 4.53 7.62
C LEU A 9 0.07 3.85 8.13
N VAL A 10 -0.67 3.25 7.19
CA VAL A 10 -1.94 2.56 7.44
C VAL A 10 -1.76 1.05 7.36
N TYR A 11 -1.10 0.59 6.29
CA TYR A 11 -0.91 -0.83 6.01
C TYR A 11 0.44 -1.07 5.31
N ALA A 12 1.09 -2.18 5.61
CA ALA A 12 2.32 -2.60 4.98
C ALA A 12 2.34 -4.10 4.85
N ASP A 13 2.80 -4.57 3.69
CA ASP A 13 3.02 -5.97 3.41
C ASP A 13 4.27 -6.12 2.52
N ARG A 14 4.83 -7.33 2.48
CA ARG A 14 6.00 -7.68 1.68
C ARG A 14 5.74 -9.01 0.98
N MET A 15 5.81 -8.98 -0.35
CA MET A 15 5.80 -10.19 -1.17
C MET A 15 7.23 -10.64 -1.48
N ARG A 16 7.42 -11.96 -1.59
CA ARG A 16 8.69 -12.59 -2.03
C ARG A 16 8.59 -13.23 -3.42
N ALA A 17 7.48 -13.01 -4.13
CA ALA A 17 7.26 -13.53 -5.46
C ALA A 17 7.80 -12.56 -6.54
N ALA A 18 8.27 -13.10 -7.66
CA ALA A 18 8.74 -12.31 -8.80
C ALA A 18 7.60 -11.56 -9.53
N GLU A 19 6.38 -12.09 -9.42
CA GLU A 19 5.15 -11.49 -9.91
C GLU A 19 4.04 -11.68 -8.88
N GLY A 20 3.13 -10.72 -8.80
CA GLY A 20 1.99 -10.84 -7.91
C GLY A 20 1.08 -9.62 -7.99
N GLU A 21 -0.15 -9.82 -7.53
CA GLU A 21 -1.11 -8.75 -7.36
C GLU A 21 -1.12 -8.29 -5.91
N PHE A 22 -0.99 -6.99 -5.69
CA PHE A 22 -1.19 -6.40 -4.39
C PHE A 22 -2.66 -6.03 -4.20
N ARG A 23 -3.37 -6.78 -3.34
CA ARG A 23 -4.74 -6.48 -2.94
C ARG A 23 -4.78 -5.98 -1.50
N TRP A 24 -5.40 -4.83 -1.28
CA TRP A 24 -5.62 -4.30 0.07
C TRP A 24 -7.09 -4.41 0.45
N GLY A 25 -7.38 -5.13 1.55
CA GLY A 25 -8.74 -5.30 2.07
C GLY A 25 -9.34 -4.05 2.73
N CYS A 26 -8.76 -2.87 2.54
CA CYS A 26 -9.17 -1.62 3.19
C CYS A 26 -9.23 -1.73 4.73
N VAL A 27 -8.24 -2.42 5.30
CA VAL A 27 -8.05 -2.54 6.76
C VAL A 27 -6.70 -1.96 7.17
N ASP A 28 -6.65 -1.39 8.37
CA ASP A 28 -5.41 -0.94 8.98
C ASP A 28 -4.60 -2.13 9.55
N LYS A 29 -3.41 -1.84 10.07
CA LYS A 29 -2.54 -2.84 10.73
C LYS A 29 -3.17 -3.56 11.93
N THR A 30 -4.29 -3.07 12.47
CA THR A 30 -5.03 -3.70 13.58
C THR A 30 -6.18 -4.57 13.09
N GLY A 31 -6.38 -4.68 11.77
CA GLY A 31 -7.48 -5.43 11.16
C GLY A 31 -8.81 -4.67 11.12
N ARG A 32 -8.83 -3.38 11.52
CA ARG A 32 -10.05 -2.56 11.48
C ARG A 32 -10.21 -1.91 10.11
N ARG A 33 -11.45 -1.82 9.62
CA ARG A 33 -11.78 -1.09 8.39
C ARG A 33 -11.30 0.35 8.50
N VAL A 34 -10.68 0.84 7.44
CA VAL A 34 -10.28 2.24 7.33
C VAL A 34 -11.47 3.11 6.93
N ALA A 35 -11.44 4.39 7.29
CA ALA A 35 -12.47 5.33 6.89
C ALA A 35 -12.45 5.55 5.35
N PRO A 36 -13.61 5.85 4.73
CA PRO A 36 -13.66 6.32 3.35
C PRO A 36 -12.75 7.54 3.13
N GLY A 37 -12.14 7.64 1.96
CA GLY A 37 -11.22 8.72 1.61
C GLY A 37 -10.12 8.31 0.66
N VAL A 38 -9.13 9.20 0.49
CA VAL A 38 -7.99 8.98 -0.41
C VAL A 38 -6.77 8.51 0.37
N TYR A 39 -6.13 7.46 -0.13
CA TYR A 39 -4.90 6.88 0.42
C TYR A 39 -3.80 6.87 -0.64
N ILE A 40 -2.54 6.87 -0.20
CA ILE A 40 -1.37 6.76 -1.07
C ILE A 40 -0.81 5.35 -0.98
N TYR A 41 -0.70 4.64 -2.10
CA TYR A 41 0.05 3.39 -2.15
C TYR A 41 1.49 3.66 -2.60
N VAL A 42 2.42 2.89 -2.05
CA VAL A 42 3.82 2.83 -2.45
C VAL A 42 4.22 1.37 -2.54
N ILE A 43 4.57 0.92 -3.74
CA ILE A 43 5.15 -0.40 -4.02
C ILE A 43 6.62 -0.18 -4.34
N GLU A 44 7.47 -0.93 -3.66
CA GLU A 44 8.91 -0.87 -3.78
C GLU A 44 9.42 -2.29 -4.04
N ALA A 45 10.30 -2.44 -5.03
CA ALA A 45 10.93 -3.70 -5.38
C ALA A 45 12.43 -3.49 -5.58
N GLU A 46 13.23 -4.50 -5.28
CA GLU A 46 14.66 -4.49 -5.58
C GLU A 46 14.92 -5.44 -6.75
N LEU A 47 15.56 -4.93 -7.81
CA LEU A 47 15.92 -5.71 -8.99
C LEU A 47 17.39 -5.43 -9.33
N GLY A 48 18.26 -6.43 -9.17
CA GLY A 48 19.68 -6.32 -9.49
C GLY A 48 20.40 -5.20 -8.72
N GLY A 49 20.09 -5.02 -7.43
CA GLY A 49 20.68 -3.98 -6.58
C GLY A 49 20.12 -2.57 -6.80
N ARG A 50 19.06 -2.42 -7.61
CA ARG A 50 18.35 -1.15 -7.81
C ARG A 50 16.98 -1.20 -7.17
N SER A 51 16.60 -0.12 -6.47
CA SER A 51 15.23 0.05 -5.98
C SER A 51 14.35 0.65 -7.08
N ILE A 52 13.21 0.02 -7.33
CA ILE A 52 12.16 0.46 -8.24
C ILE A 52 10.95 0.82 -7.39
N LEU A 53 10.43 2.04 -7.57
CA LEU A 53 9.31 2.56 -6.79
C LEU A 53 8.15 2.95 -7.70
N ARG A 54 6.95 2.47 -7.35
CA ARG A 54 5.68 2.91 -7.95
C ARG A 54 4.78 3.45 -6.85
N LYS A 55 4.17 4.62 -7.08
CA LYS A 55 3.23 5.24 -6.16
C LYS A 55 2.00 5.77 -6.88
N GLY A 56 0.90 5.86 -6.16
CA GLY A 56 -0.34 6.42 -6.67
C GLY A 56 -1.38 6.62 -5.58
N LYS A 57 -2.60 6.94 -5.99
CA LYS A 57 -3.74 7.21 -5.10
C LYS A 57 -4.74 6.07 -5.19
N LEU A 58 -5.34 5.70 -4.06
CA LEU A 58 -6.49 4.81 -3.95
C LEU A 58 -7.65 5.62 -3.36
N ALA A 59 -8.83 5.51 -3.97
CA ALA A 59 -10.06 6.00 -3.36
C ALA A 59 -10.75 4.83 -2.67
N VAL A 60 -11.08 5.00 -1.39
CA VAL A 60 -11.89 4.06 -0.62
C VAL A 60 -13.26 4.69 -0.45
N SER A 61 -14.27 4.02 -0.99
CA SER A 61 -15.68 4.39 -0.86
C SER A 61 -16.36 3.51 0.20
N PRO A 62 -17.50 3.96 0.77
CA PRO A 62 -18.33 3.14 1.65
C PRO A 62 -18.76 1.81 1.02
#